data_AF-A0A934UYJ9-F1
#
_entry.id   AF-A0A934UYJ9-F1
#
_cell.length_a   1.000
_cell.length_b   1.000
_cell.length_c   1.000
_cell.angle_alpha   90.00
_cell.angle_beta   90.00
_cell.angle_gamma   90.00
#
_symmetry.space_group_name_H-M   'P 1'
#
loop_
_entity.id
_entity.type
_entity.pdbx_description
1 polymer ?
#
loop_
_entity_poly.entity_id
_entity_poly.type
_entity_poly.pdbx_seq_one_letter_code
_entity_poly.pdbx_strand_id
1 'polypeptide(L)'
;MQMQQPLPTATIVDRVAFLVGTVCAIWLAAVFAVQGFRSWWALLLFIPVWAIMAYLVLPRLHRLLSDLYVPDYFFGRTRTADGLLGDPVNLGVDGSAEQLDTAMRRAGWIRADEITAGSTWRIIASTLTRRSYPSAPVSPLMLFGRRHDVAYQQEVEGNPKQRHHVRFWHCPPGWLLPGGAHADWLGAGTYDTDVGLSLFTLQITHRIDENTDEERDFVVDSATSANPEVRVRTLHDFTTGYHSRNGGGDRFITDGNLPILDVTGVPLAEEAGDRAPGAPAAASPDPGGAPEPPAGRVPAFETQSAEYLLERVPLSVSVAVGIIVLGGLLDLVFLLLDPEVRALWGGDELESIAYGTVATIGGLLTVAQLLMGWFVLRGGRRARVVLMVLLFVGILGTAINYLDGTSPLQLNATLLTASLMCLALLALSSESAGAWARRSRRPRGRGEPPGGRRSLRR
;
A
#
# COMPACT_ATOMS: atom_id res chain seq x y z
N MET A 1 3.96 -15.28 -26.11
CA MET A 1 3.87 -15.36 -24.64
C MET A 1 4.25 -14.02 -24.07
N GLN A 2 3.32 -13.32 -23.43
CA GLN A 2 3.56 -12.01 -22.82
C GLN A 2 4.11 -12.24 -21.40
N MET A 3 5.42 -12.54 -21.29
CA MET A 3 6.08 -12.75 -19.98
C MET A 3 6.41 -11.42 -19.27
N GLN A 4 6.25 -10.29 -19.96
CA GLN A 4 6.39 -8.96 -19.37
C GLN A 4 5.21 -8.69 -18.45
N GLN A 5 5.50 -8.36 -17.20
CA GLN A 5 4.47 -7.87 -16.29
C GLN A 5 3.84 -6.61 -16.91
N PRO A 6 2.53 -6.39 -16.70
CA PRO A 6 1.94 -5.11 -17.05
C PRO A 6 2.73 -3.99 -16.37
N LEU A 7 3.07 -2.96 -17.15
CA LEU A 7 3.86 -1.84 -16.67
C LEU A 7 3.17 -1.18 -15.46
N PRO A 8 3.93 -0.70 -14.46
CA PRO A 8 3.36 -0.01 -13.32
C PRO A 8 2.43 1.12 -13.77
N THR A 9 1.27 1.28 -13.12
CA THR A 9 0.28 2.33 -13.47
C THR A 9 0.73 3.76 -13.11
N ALA A 10 2.00 3.93 -12.72
CA ALA A 10 2.60 5.21 -12.40
C ALA A 10 2.71 6.09 -13.66
N THR A 11 2.11 7.27 -13.59
CA THR A 11 2.16 8.26 -14.68
C THR A 11 3.52 8.95 -14.71
N ILE A 12 3.88 9.61 -15.82
CA ILE A 12 5.09 10.45 -15.90
C ILE A 12 5.11 11.48 -14.74
N VAL A 13 3.94 12.04 -14.42
CA VAL A 13 3.78 12.96 -13.30
C VAL A 13 4.12 12.30 -11.97
N ASP A 14 3.75 11.04 -11.76
CA ASP A 14 4.10 10.30 -10.54
C ASP A 14 5.60 10.06 -10.45
N ARG A 15 6.27 9.73 -11.56
CA ARG A 15 7.73 9.54 -11.60
C ARG A 15 8.48 10.85 -11.29
N VAL A 16 8.06 11.95 -11.91
CA VAL A 16 8.64 13.28 -11.65
C VAL A 16 8.40 13.70 -10.21
N ALA A 17 7.17 13.57 -9.70
CA ALA A 17 6.86 13.91 -8.31
C ALA A 17 7.64 13.05 -7.31
N PHE A 18 7.86 11.76 -7.63
CA PHE A 18 8.68 10.87 -6.84
C PHE A 18 10.14 11.31 -6.79
N LEU A 19 10.71 11.68 -7.94
CA LEU A 19 12.08 12.22 -8.03
C LEU A 19 12.21 13.52 -7.24
N VAL A 20 11.29 14.46 -7.45
CA VAL A 20 11.27 15.75 -6.73
C VAL A 20 11.17 15.52 -5.23
N GLY A 21 10.26 14.65 -4.77
CA GLY A 21 10.16 14.29 -3.35
C GLY A 21 11.47 13.70 -2.81
N THR A 22 12.15 12.86 -3.58
CA THR A 22 13.45 12.27 -3.21
C THR A 22 14.52 13.35 -3.04
N VAL A 23 14.60 14.30 -3.98
CA VAL A 23 15.52 15.46 -3.88
C VAL A 23 15.19 16.31 -2.64
N CYS A 24 13.92 16.59 -2.37
CA CYS A 24 13.49 17.31 -1.17
C CYS A 24 13.87 16.57 0.13
N ALA A 25 13.75 15.24 0.16
CA ALA A 25 14.15 14.44 1.32
C ALA A 25 15.66 14.47 1.56
N ILE A 26 16.47 14.39 0.48
CA ILE A 26 17.93 14.52 0.55
C ILE A 26 18.31 15.91 1.07
N TRP A 27 17.70 16.96 0.52
CA TRP A 27 17.90 18.33 0.98
C TRP A 27 17.55 18.48 2.47
N LEU A 28 16.41 17.94 2.90
CA LEU A 28 15.99 17.97 4.30
C LEU A 28 17.00 17.26 5.21
N ALA A 29 17.45 16.06 4.83
CA ALA A 29 18.47 15.31 5.57
C ALA A 29 19.78 16.11 5.68
N ALA A 30 20.21 16.76 4.60
CA ALA A 30 21.41 17.59 4.58
C ALA A 30 21.29 18.80 5.52
N VAL A 31 20.14 19.49 5.53
CA VAL A 31 19.89 20.62 6.44
C VAL A 31 19.95 20.15 7.90
N PHE A 32 19.26 19.06 8.25
CA PHE A 32 19.31 18.51 9.61
C PHE A 32 20.73 18.06 10.01
N ALA A 33 21.49 17.47 9.09
CA ALA A 33 22.87 17.07 9.34
C ALA A 33 23.77 18.28 9.62
N VAL A 34 23.70 19.34 8.80
CA VAL A 34 24.48 20.57 9.00
C VAL A 34 24.14 21.25 10.33
N GLN A 35 22.86 21.28 10.72
CA GLN A 35 22.46 21.81 12.03
C GLN A 35 22.88 20.91 13.19
N GLY A 36 22.96 19.60 12.96
CA GLY A 36 23.49 18.60 13.88
C GLY A 36 24.85 18.97 14.44
N PHE A 37 25.79 19.44 13.61
CA PHE A 37 27.18 19.66 14.03
C PHE A 37 27.43 20.94 14.86
N ARG A 38 26.41 21.74 15.18
CA ARG A 38 26.60 23.07 15.79
C ARG A 38 26.48 23.11 17.32
N SER A 39 26.08 22.02 17.98
CA SER A 39 25.90 22.03 19.44
C SER A 39 26.03 20.64 20.05
N TRP A 40 26.21 20.59 21.37
CA TRP A 40 26.32 19.37 22.16
C TRP A 40 25.06 18.48 22.16
N TRP A 41 23.88 19.03 21.80
CA TRP A 41 22.67 18.24 21.53
C TRP A 41 22.66 17.58 20.13
N ALA A 42 23.76 17.70 19.37
CA ALA A 42 23.99 17.06 18.06
C ALA A 42 23.54 15.60 18.00
N LEU A 43 23.84 14.86 19.07
CA LEU A 43 23.56 13.42 19.15
C LEU A 43 22.05 13.13 19.07
N LEU A 44 21.20 14.02 19.58
CA LEU A 44 19.75 13.86 19.48
C LEU A 44 19.24 14.14 18.06
N LEU A 45 19.91 15.02 17.30
CA LEU A 45 19.59 15.30 15.89
C LEU A 45 20.02 14.17 14.95
N PHE A 46 20.84 13.23 15.40
CA PHE A 46 21.10 12.01 14.66
C PHE A 46 19.82 11.18 14.46
N ILE A 47 18.88 11.21 15.42
CA ILE A 47 17.63 10.44 15.34
C ILE A 47 16.76 10.88 14.15
N PRO A 48 16.39 12.17 13.99
CA PRO A 48 15.62 12.60 12.82
C PRO A 48 16.40 12.45 11.52
N VAL A 49 17.72 12.67 11.49
CA VAL A 49 18.54 12.43 10.28
C VAL A 49 18.49 10.95 9.89
N TRP A 50 18.73 10.05 10.84
CA TRP A 50 18.63 8.60 10.63
C TRP A 50 17.23 8.22 10.14
N ALA A 51 16.17 8.76 10.77
CA ALA A 51 14.80 8.46 10.38
C ALA A 51 14.49 8.93 8.95
N ILE A 52 14.91 10.15 8.58
CA ILE A 52 14.76 10.65 7.19
C ILE A 52 15.53 9.77 6.22
N MET A 53 16.77 9.38 6.56
CA MET A 53 17.58 8.55 5.68
C MET A 53 16.99 7.13 5.52
N ALA A 54 16.67 6.44 6.61
CA ALA A 54 16.22 5.05 6.62
C ALA A 54 14.77 4.87 6.11
N TYR A 55 13.88 5.82 6.37
CA TYR A 55 12.46 5.69 6.03
C TYR A 55 12.04 6.50 4.80
N LEU A 56 12.83 7.51 4.38
CA LEU A 56 12.47 8.38 3.25
C LEU A 56 13.48 8.33 2.10
N VAL A 57 14.77 8.51 2.36
CA VAL A 57 15.78 8.65 1.28
C VAL A 57 16.22 7.30 0.71
N LEU A 58 16.73 6.40 1.54
CA LEU A 58 17.25 5.09 1.10
C LEU A 58 16.20 4.26 0.35
N PRO A 59 14.97 4.10 0.87
CA PRO A 59 13.91 3.35 0.18
C PRO A 59 13.66 3.86 -1.24
N ARG A 60 13.66 5.19 -1.42
CA ARG A 60 13.38 5.82 -2.71
C ARG A 60 14.56 5.72 -3.67
N LEU A 61 15.78 5.90 -3.17
CA LEU A 61 16.98 5.71 -3.97
C LEU A 61 17.09 4.27 -4.43
N HIS A 62 16.82 3.31 -3.53
CA HIS A 62 16.81 1.90 -3.88
C HIS A 62 15.79 1.62 -4.99
N ARG A 63 14.57 2.14 -4.89
CA ARG A 63 13.56 1.99 -5.93
C ARG A 63 14.01 2.53 -7.30
N LEU A 64 14.61 3.72 -7.34
CA LEU A 64 15.14 4.30 -8.57
C LEU A 64 16.23 3.44 -9.20
N LEU A 65 17.07 2.82 -8.37
CA LEU A 65 18.12 1.90 -8.82
C LEU A 65 17.51 0.57 -9.28
N SER A 66 16.59 -0.01 -8.53
CA SER A 66 15.93 -1.27 -8.88
C SER A 66 15.17 -1.19 -10.20
N ASP A 67 14.52 -0.06 -10.48
CA ASP A 67 13.86 0.17 -11.78
C ASP A 67 14.87 0.17 -12.95
N LEU A 68 16.18 0.37 -12.70
CA LEU A 68 17.23 0.30 -13.70
C LEU A 68 17.75 -1.14 -13.93
N TYR A 69 17.91 -1.94 -12.87
CA TYR A 69 18.58 -3.25 -12.98
C TYR A 69 17.67 -4.46 -12.81
N VAL A 70 16.47 -4.33 -12.21
CA VAL A 70 15.53 -5.44 -12.02
C VAL A 70 14.57 -5.49 -13.22
N PRO A 71 14.64 -6.52 -14.07
CA PRO A 71 13.80 -6.61 -15.25
C PRO A 71 12.31 -6.80 -14.91
N ASP A 72 11.43 -6.19 -15.67
CA ASP A 72 9.96 -6.25 -15.49
C ASP A 72 9.28 -7.53 -16.01
N TYR A 73 10.03 -8.62 -16.22
CA TYR A 73 9.40 -9.92 -16.51
C TYR A 73 9.07 -10.66 -15.21
N PHE A 74 8.12 -11.58 -15.28
CA PHE A 74 7.74 -12.43 -14.15
C PHE A 74 8.71 -13.61 -14.00
N PHE A 75 9.23 -13.82 -12.79
CA PHE A 75 10.13 -14.93 -12.45
C PHE A 75 9.83 -15.55 -11.07
N GLY A 76 8.54 -15.57 -10.68
CA GLY A 76 8.12 -16.22 -9.43
C GLY A 76 8.55 -15.49 -8.15
N ARG A 77 8.82 -14.18 -8.23
CA ARG A 77 9.22 -13.35 -7.08
C ARG A 77 8.35 -12.11 -7.01
N THR A 78 7.94 -11.75 -5.80
CA THR A 78 7.31 -10.46 -5.53
C THR A 78 8.37 -9.36 -5.40
N ARG A 79 7.95 -8.09 -5.32
CA ARG A 79 8.82 -6.95 -5.03
C ARG A 79 8.29 -6.18 -3.82
N THR A 80 9.15 -5.55 -3.04
CA THR A 80 8.70 -4.58 -2.03
C THR A 80 8.25 -3.28 -2.71
N ALA A 81 7.60 -2.39 -1.95
CA ALA A 81 7.26 -1.04 -2.44
C ALA A 81 8.50 -0.20 -2.84
N ASP A 82 9.68 -0.61 -2.34
CA ASP A 82 10.98 0.00 -2.58
C ASP A 82 11.74 -0.64 -3.75
N GLY A 83 11.13 -1.62 -4.44
CA GLY A 83 11.74 -2.29 -5.59
C GLY A 83 12.75 -3.39 -5.25
N LEU A 84 12.93 -3.74 -3.97
CA LEU A 84 13.70 -4.93 -3.57
C LEU A 84 12.96 -6.20 -3.95
N LEU A 85 13.68 -7.29 -4.23
CA LEU A 85 13.05 -8.60 -4.41
C LEU A 85 12.44 -9.05 -3.08
N GLY A 86 11.13 -9.29 -3.08
CA GLY A 86 10.34 -9.65 -1.92
C GLY A 86 10.37 -11.15 -1.63
N ASP A 87 9.23 -11.71 -1.29
CA ASP A 87 9.05 -13.13 -1.00
C ASP A 87 8.80 -13.93 -2.30
N PRO A 88 9.12 -15.24 -2.34
CA PRO A 88 8.79 -16.09 -3.48
C PRO A 88 7.27 -16.24 -3.65
N VAL A 89 6.83 -16.33 -4.90
CA VAL A 89 5.48 -16.80 -5.22
C VAL A 89 5.50 -18.31 -5.09
N ASN A 90 4.80 -18.84 -4.09
CA ASN A 90 4.90 -20.24 -3.67
C ASN A 90 3.56 -20.99 -3.69
N LEU A 91 2.44 -20.35 -3.99
CA LEU A 91 1.19 -21.05 -4.31
C LEU A 91 0.35 -20.28 -5.33
N GLY A 92 -0.66 -20.94 -5.89
CA GLY A 92 -1.69 -20.32 -6.73
C GLY A 92 -3.09 -20.80 -6.35
N VAL A 93 -4.10 -20.13 -6.89
CA VAL A 93 -5.50 -20.50 -6.68
C VAL A 93 -6.28 -20.33 -7.98
N ASP A 94 -7.16 -21.29 -8.30
CA ASP A 94 -8.16 -21.20 -9.36
C ASP A 94 -9.55 -21.00 -8.72
N GLY A 95 -10.30 -19.99 -9.15
CA GLY A 95 -11.62 -19.63 -8.61
C GLY A 95 -11.82 -18.14 -8.35
N SER A 96 -13.04 -17.77 -7.90
CA SER A 96 -13.40 -16.37 -7.66
C SER A 96 -12.82 -15.82 -6.36
N ALA A 97 -12.79 -14.48 -6.22
CA ALA A 97 -12.35 -13.81 -4.99
C ALA A 97 -13.20 -14.22 -3.77
N GLU A 98 -14.50 -14.40 -3.98
CA GLU A 98 -15.45 -14.80 -2.95
C GLU A 98 -15.26 -16.26 -2.52
N GLN A 99 -14.92 -17.14 -3.47
CA GLN A 99 -14.60 -18.54 -3.17
C GLN A 99 -13.29 -18.66 -2.40
N LEU A 100 -12.25 -17.92 -2.81
CA LEU A 100 -11.00 -17.80 -2.07
C LEU A 100 -11.24 -17.30 -0.65
N ASP A 101 -11.98 -16.20 -0.47
CA ASP A 101 -12.28 -15.65 0.85
C ASP A 101 -13.06 -16.63 1.73
N THR A 102 -14.01 -17.35 1.15
CA THR A 102 -14.78 -18.39 1.85
C THR A 102 -13.89 -19.55 2.29
N ALA A 103 -13.04 -20.07 1.40
CA ALA A 103 -12.14 -21.18 1.68
C ALA A 103 -11.15 -20.84 2.80
N MET A 104 -10.53 -19.67 2.72
CA MET A 104 -9.55 -19.19 3.71
C MET A 104 -10.21 -18.97 5.08
N ARG A 105 -11.40 -18.34 5.13
CA ARG A 105 -12.12 -18.13 6.39
C ARG A 105 -12.56 -19.44 7.06
N ARG A 106 -13.02 -20.42 6.27
CA ARG A 106 -13.35 -21.77 6.78
C ARG A 106 -12.12 -22.44 7.39
N ALA A 107 -10.94 -22.21 6.81
CA ALA A 107 -9.66 -22.67 7.33
C ALA A 107 -9.13 -21.88 8.53
N GLY A 108 -9.91 -20.94 9.08
CA GLY A 108 -9.53 -20.17 10.28
C GLY A 108 -8.65 -18.96 10.01
N TRP A 109 -8.39 -18.64 8.74
CA TRP A 109 -7.62 -17.46 8.37
C TRP A 109 -8.43 -16.18 8.47
N ILE A 110 -7.80 -15.12 8.98
CA ILE A 110 -8.42 -13.82 9.19
C ILE A 110 -7.93 -12.86 8.11
N ARG A 111 -8.86 -12.25 7.37
CA ARG A 111 -8.52 -11.22 6.37
C ARG A 111 -7.87 -10.00 7.05
N ALA A 112 -6.72 -9.58 6.55
CA ALA A 112 -5.99 -8.42 7.04
C ALA A 112 -6.71 -7.11 6.71
N ASP A 113 -6.69 -6.15 7.65
CA ASP A 113 -7.23 -4.82 7.42
C ASP A 113 -6.35 -4.01 6.44
N GLU A 114 -6.97 -3.05 5.75
CA GLU A 114 -6.22 -2.08 4.95
C GLU A 114 -5.38 -1.13 5.83
N ILE A 115 -4.25 -0.64 5.29
CA ILE A 115 -3.42 0.39 5.95
C ILE A 115 -4.11 1.75 5.82
N THR A 116 -4.76 2.19 6.89
CA THR A 116 -5.52 3.45 7.00
C THR A 116 -5.18 4.14 8.31
N ALA A 117 -5.53 5.41 8.46
CA ALA A 117 -5.32 6.11 9.73
C ALA A 117 -5.99 5.39 10.92
N GLY A 118 -7.17 4.78 10.71
CA GLY A 118 -7.89 4.04 11.74
C GLY A 118 -7.20 2.73 12.13
N SER A 119 -6.73 1.94 11.16
CA SER A 119 -6.00 0.70 11.47
C SER A 119 -4.61 0.97 12.05
N THR A 120 -3.92 2.03 11.61
CA THR A 120 -2.66 2.48 12.23
C THR A 120 -2.87 2.90 13.68
N TRP A 121 -3.92 3.66 13.98
CA TRP A 121 -4.26 3.98 15.37
C TRP A 121 -4.57 2.73 16.19
N ARG A 122 -5.28 1.76 15.61
CA ARG A 122 -5.55 0.47 16.27
C ARG A 122 -4.28 -0.33 16.54
N ILE A 123 -3.29 -0.33 15.62
CA ILE A 123 -1.95 -0.89 15.88
C ILE A 123 -1.31 -0.20 17.09
N ILE A 124 -1.25 1.13 17.10
CA ILE A 124 -0.64 1.91 18.19
C ILE A 124 -1.33 1.57 19.52
N ALA A 125 -2.66 1.61 19.55
CA ALA A 125 -3.46 1.31 20.72
C ALA A 125 -3.26 -0.14 21.20
N SER A 126 -3.23 -1.13 20.29
CA SER A 126 -2.99 -2.53 20.64
C SER A 126 -1.59 -2.76 21.20
N THR A 127 -0.57 -2.10 20.64
CA THR A 127 0.81 -2.17 21.14
C THR A 127 0.93 -1.55 22.53
N LEU A 128 0.36 -0.37 22.75
CA LEU A 128 0.39 0.31 24.05
C LEU A 128 -0.40 -0.46 25.13
N THR A 129 -1.53 -1.06 24.75
CA THR A 129 -2.37 -1.85 25.67
C THR A 129 -1.93 -3.32 25.77
N ARG A 130 -0.88 -3.73 25.04
CA ARG A 130 -0.39 -5.12 24.93
C ARG A 130 -1.50 -6.12 24.60
N ARG A 131 -2.45 -5.72 23.77
CA ARG A 131 -3.54 -6.58 23.27
C ARG A 131 -3.19 -7.12 21.88
N SER A 132 -3.66 -8.32 21.55
CA SER A 132 -3.55 -8.81 20.17
C SER A 132 -4.45 -7.99 19.23
N TYR A 133 -3.95 -7.79 18.01
CA TYR A 133 -4.71 -7.32 16.87
C TYR A 133 -4.60 -8.37 15.74
N PRO A 134 -5.53 -9.35 15.69
CA PRO A 134 -5.43 -10.49 14.76
C PRO A 134 -5.55 -10.09 13.29
N SER A 135 -6.36 -9.07 12.97
CA SER A 135 -6.51 -8.56 11.60
C SER A 135 -5.57 -7.39 11.26
N ALA A 136 -4.43 -7.27 11.95
CA ALA A 136 -3.48 -6.18 11.73
C ALA A 136 -3.08 -6.05 10.25
N PRO A 137 -2.94 -4.84 9.68
CA PRO A 137 -2.48 -4.70 8.30
C PRO A 137 -1.08 -5.29 8.08
N VAL A 138 -0.86 -5.93 6.93
CA VAL A 138 0.47 -6.39 6.50
C VAL A 138 1.13 -5.39 5.56
N SER A 139 2.46 -5.36 5.58
CA SER A 139 3.26 -4.56 4.64
C SER A 139 2.94 -4.91 3.17
N PRO A 140 2.93 -3.90 2.27
CA PRO A 140 2.63 -4.13 0.88
C PRO A 140 3.77 -4.85 0.16
N LEU A 141 3.42 -5.91 -0.54
CA LEU A 141 4.23 -6.53 -1.58
C LEU A 141 3.56 -6.30 -2.93
N MET A 142 4.41 -6.23 -3.95
CA MET A 142 4.06 -5.88 -5.31
C MET A 142 4.24 -7.09 -6.23
N LEU A 143 3.24 -7.33 -7.07
CA LEU A 143 3.31 -8.27 -8.18
C LEU A 143 2.48 -7.69 -9.32
N PHE A 144 2.91 -7.86 -10.57
CA PHE A 144 2.26 -7.27 -11.75
C PHE A 144 2.13 -5.74 -11.65
N GLY A 145 3.16 -5.09 -11.10
CA GLY A 145 3.20 -3.64 -10.93
C GLY A 145 2.21 -3.05 -9.92
N ARG A 146 1.56 -3.88 -9.08
CA ARG A 146 0.57 -3.43 -8.08
C ARG A 146 0.68 -4.16 -6.75
N ARG A 147 0.15 -3.55 -5.70
CA ARG A 147 0.01 -4.18 -4.37
C ARG A 147 -0.88 -5.42 -4.43
N HIS A 148 -0.65 -6.39 -3.52
CA HIS A 148 -1.56 -7.52 -3.28
C HIS A 148 -3.03 -7.07 -3.20
N ASP A 149 -3.92 -7.90 -3.71
CA ASP A 149 -5.36 -7.64 -3.72
C ASP A 149 -5.99 -8.02 -2.37
N VAL A 150 -5.53 -9.10 -1.74
CA VAL A 150 -5.95 -9.52 -0.41
C VAL A 150 -4.79 -10.15 0.37
N ALA A 151 -4.87 -10.09 1.70
CA ALA A 151 -3.96 -10.79 2.58
C ALA A 151 -4.73 -11.42 3.74
N TYR A 152 -4.26 -12.58 4.19
CA TYR A 152 -4.82 -13.35 5.29
C TYR A 152 -3.74 -13.61 6.33
N GLN A 153 -4.15 -13.71 7.60
CA GLN A 153 -3.28 -13.98 8.73
C GLN A 153 -3.89 -15.00 9.67
N GLN A 154 -3.03 -15.77 10.33
CA GLN A 154 -3.38 -16.62 11.45
C GLN A 154 -2.32 -16.45 12.55
N GLU A 155 -2.77 -16.03 13.73
CA GLU A 155 -1.89 -15.82 14.89
C GLU A 155 -1.59 -17.15 15.58
N VAL A 156 -0.33 -17.38 15.94
CA VAL A 156 0.08 -18.58 16.68
C VAL A 156 -0.13 -18.35 18.17
N GLU A 157 -1.02 -19.12 18.79
CA GLU A 157 -1.18 -19.23 20.26
C GLU A 157 -1.31 -17.89 21.02
N GLY A 158 -1.84 -16.84 20.39
CA GLY A 158 -1.98 -15.51 20.99
C GLY A 158 -0.66 -14.72 21.13
N ASN A 159 0.40 -15.16 20.45
CA ASN A 159 1.65 -14.44 20.33
C ASN A 159 1.62 -13.53 19.08
N PRO A 160 1.55 -12.19 19.25
CA PRO A 160 1.48 -11.29 18.11
C PRO A 160 2.77 -11.25 17.27
N LYS A 161 3.88 -11.79 17.76
CA LYS A 161 5.17 -11.81 17.04
C LYS A 161 5.28 -12.95 16.03
N GLN A 162 4.48 -14.01 16.20
CA GLN A 162 4.52 -15.22 15.40
C GLN A 162 3.21 -15.39 14.67
N ARG A 163 3.26 -15.27 13.35
CA ARG A 163 2.06 -15.21 12.52
C ARG A 163 2.32 -15.88 11.19
N HIS A 164 1.39 -16.75 10.82
CA HIS A 164 1.24 -17.22 9.46
C HIS A 164 0.57 -16.12 8.65
N HIS A 165 1.08 -15.85 7.45
CA HIS A 165 0.43 -14.88 6.58
C HIS A 165 0.60 -15.23 5.11
N VAL A 166 -0.45 -14.98 4.33
CA VAL A 166 -0.45 -15.20 2.88
C VAL A 166 -1.07 -14.02 2.17
N ARG A 167 -0.42 -13.59 1.09
CA ARG A 167 -0.88 -12.50 0.21
C ARG A 167 -1.26 -13.09 -1.13
N PHE A 168 -2.35 -12.59 -1.73
CA PHE A 168 -2.82 -13.03 -3.04
C PHE A 168 -2.92 -11.86 -4.03
N TRP A 169 -2.59 -12.18 -5.28
CA TRP A 169 -2.71 -11.31 -6.44
C TRP A 169 -3.51 -12.01 -7.53
N HIS A 170 -4.56 -11.38 -8.04
CA HIS A 170 -5.28 -11.81 -9.22
C HIS A 170 -4.39 -11.73 -10.47
N CYS A 171 -4.35 -12.78 -11.28
CA CYS A 171 -3.58 -12.76 -12.51
C CYS A 171 -4.21 -11.78 -13.53
N PRO A 172 -3.41 -11.03 -14.31
CA PRO A 172 -3.96 -10.25 -15.42
C PRO A 172 -4.77 -11.14 -16.39
N PRO A 173 -5.79 -10.62 -17.09
CA PRO A 173 -6.56 -11.42 -18.03
C PRO A 173 -5.67 -12.08 -19.09
N GLY A 174 -5.84 -13.39 -19.28
CA GLY A 174 -5.05 -14.18 -20.24
C GLY A 174 -3.58 -14.38 -19.85
N TRP A 175 -3.22 -14.08 -18.59
CA TRP A 175 -1.87 -14.33 -18.07
C TRP A 175 -1.59 -15.83 -18.01
N LEU A 176 -0.43 -16.23 -18.52
CA LEU A 176 0.06 -17.60 -18.46
C LEU A 176 1.37 -17.63 -17.66
N LEU A 177 1.48 -18.62 -16.79
CA LEU A 177 2.69 -18.94 -16.04
C LEU A 177 3.75 -19.55 -16.98
N PRO A 178 5.04 -19.60 -16.56
CA PRO A 178 6.05 -20.40 -17.22
C PRO A 178 5.53 -21.82 -17.53
N GLY A 179 5.85 -22.33 -18.73
CA GLY A 179 5.30 -23.60 -19.21
C GLY A 179 3.87 -23.54 -19.75
N GLY A 180 3.22 -22.36 -19.76
CA GLY A 180 1.88 -22.16 -20.33
C GLY A 180 0.74 -22.54 -19.39
N ALA A 181 1.03 -22.83 -18.13
CA ALA A 181 0.00 -23.12 -17.13
C ALA A 181 -0.83 -21.87 -16.80
N HIS A 182 -2.07 -22.08 -16.39
CA HIS A 182 -2.98 -21.03 -15.92
C HIS A 182 -3.02 -21.00 -14.39
N ALA A 183 -3.33 -19.84 -13.82
CA ALA A 183 -3.77 -19.67 -12.44
C ALA A 183 -4.60 -18.38 -12.35
N ASP A 184 -5.75 -18.39 -11.68
CA ASP A 184 -6.54 -17.16 -11.46
C ASP A 184 -5.85 -16.21 -10.47
N TRP A 185 -5.18 -16.78 -9.46
CA TRP A 185 -4.45 -16.05 -8.42
C TRP A 185 -3.07 -16.63 -8.20
N LEU A 186 -2.14 -15.76 -7.83
CA LEU A 186 -0.83 -16.12 -7.30
C LEU A 186 -0.71 -15.68 -5.85
N GLY A 187 -0.08 -16.52 -5.04
CA GLY A 187 0.08 -16.34 -3.61
C GLY A 187 1.54 -16.35 -3.17
N ALA A 188 1.82 -15.61 -2.09
CA ALA A 188 3.07 -15.66 -1.35
C ALA A 188 2.73 -15.85 0.14
N GLY A 189 2.91 -17.07 0.62
CA GLY A 189 2.77 -17.45 2.04
C GLY A 189 4.12 -17.41 2.75
N THR A 190 4.21 -16.73 3.89
CA THR A 190 5.42 -16.65 4.71
C THR A 190 5.08 -16.62 6.20
N TYR A 191 5.93 -17.24 7.02
CA TYR A 191 5.79 -17.29 8.47
C TYR A 191 6.70 -16.24 9.13
N ASP A 192 6.14 -15.37 9.97
CA ASP A 192 6.92 -14.40 10.75
C ASP A 192 7.43 -15.04 12.05
N THR A 193 8.73 -14.96 12.31
CA THR A 193 9.38 -15.56 13.50
C THR A 193 9.67 -14.55 14.61
N ASP A 194 10.10 -13.33 14.25
CA ASP A 194 10.46 -12.27 15.21
C ASP A 194 10.39 -10.86 14.58
N VAL A 195 10.70 -9.82 15.35
CA VAL A 195 10.88 -8.44 14.87
C VAL A 195 12.36 -8.07 14.88
N GLY A 196 12.89 -7.58 13.77
CA GLY A 196 14.29 -7.19 13.60
C GLY A 196 14.49 -5.91 12.77
N LEU A 197 15.75 -5.62 12.45
CA LEU A 197 16.10 -4.54 11.52
C LEU A 197 16.37 -5.11 10.13
N SER A 198 15.82 -4.47 9.11
CA SER A 198 16.09 -4.75 7.70
C SER A 198 17.54 -4.45 7.40
N LEU A 199 18.23 -5.37 6.73
CA LEU A 199 19.64 -5.21 6.36
C LEU A 199 19.84 -4.15 5.27
N PHE A 200 18.83 -3.94 4.42
CA PHE A 200 18.94 -3.06 3.25
C PHE A 200 18.50 -1.62 3.54
N THR A 201 17.53 -1.44 4.44
CA THR A 201 16.93 -0.12 4.72
C THR A 201 17.12 0.35 6.16
N LEU A 202 17.63 -0.50 7.06
CA LEU A 202 17.72 -0.25 8.50
C LEU A 202 16.37 0.02 9.18
N GLN A 203 15.27 -0.32 8.52
CA GLN A 203 13.91 -0.20 9.04
C GLN A 203 13.60 -1.34 10.00
N ILE A 204 12.71 -1.11 10.96
CA ILE A 204 12.17 -2.20 11.79
C ILE A 204 11.19 -3.02 10.93
N THR A 205 11.43 -4.32 10.80
CA THR A 205 10.63 -5.26 10.01
C THR A 205 10.46 -6.58 10.77
N HIS A 206 9.44 -7.36 10.41
CA HIS A 206 9.38 -8.75 10.82
C HIS A 206 10.46 -9.56 10.10
N ARG A 207 10.99 -10.58 10.78
CA ARG A 207 11.84 -11.61 10.20
C ARG A 207 10.96 -12.77 9.78
N ILE A 208 11.15 -13.23 8.55
CA ILE A 208 10.49 -14.44 8.05
C ILE A 208 11.29 -15.69 8.40
N ASP A 209 10.61 -16.82 8.46
CA ASP A 209 11.24 -18.13 8.53
C ASP A 209 11.99 -18.46 7.24
N GLU A 210 13.11 -19.18 7.38
CA GLU A 210 13.95 -19.56 6.25
C GLU A 210 13.30 -20.67 5.40
N ASN A 211 12.44 -21.51 5.97
CA ASN A 211 11.74 -22.55 5.21
C ASN A 211 10.35 -22.07 4.73
N THR A 212 10.33 -21.43 3.56
CA THR A 212 9.08 -20.89 2.99
C THR A 212 8.15 -21.98 2.45
N ASP A 213 8.66 -23.20 2.21
CA ASP A 213 7.83 -24.32 1.76
C ASP A 213 7.01 -24.93 2.90
N GLU A 214 7.54 -24.94 4.13
CA GLU A 214 6.76 -25.37 5.31
C GLU A 214 5.52 -24.50 5.51
N GLU A 215 5.65 -23.19 5.33
CA GLU A 215 4.51 -22.28 5.39
C GLU A 215 3.54 -22.47 4.23
N ARG A 216 4.06 -22.65 3.01
CA ARG A 216 3.24 -22.95 1.83
C ARG A 216 2.38 -24.19 2.09
N ASP A 217 3.00 -25.25 2.58
CA ASP A 217 2.35 -26.52 2.84
C ASP A 217 1.32 -26.37 3.97
N PHE A 218 1.62 -25.59 5.02
CA PHE A 218 0.65 -25.23 6.05
C PHE A 218 -0.59 -24.50 5.48
N VAL A 219 -0.41 -23.55 4.57
CA VAL A 219 -1.53 -22.86 3.89
C VAL A 219 -2.37 -23.86 3.08
N VAL A 220 -1.72 -24.75 2.32
CA VAL A 220 -2.41 -25.76 1.50
C VAL A 220 -3.16 -26.77 2.38
N ASP A 221 -2.53 -27.28 3.43
CA ASP A 221 -3.09 -28.27 4.34
C ASP A 221 -4.26 -27.72 5.15
N SER A 222 -4.15 -26.48 5.66
CA SER A 222 -5.25 -25.82 6.36
C SER A 222 -6.45 -25.58 5.45
N ALA A 223 -6.22 -25.14 4.21
CA ALA A 223 -7.28 -24.91 3.23
C ALA A 223 -7.98 -26.22 2.81
N THR A 224 -7.22 -27.28 2.51
CA THR A 224 -7.79 -28.57 2.07
C THR A 224 -8.48 -29.32 3.22
N SER A 225 -7.94 -29.26 4.43
CA SER A 225 -8.56 -29.90 5.61
C SER A 225 -9.90 -29.28 5.99
N ALA A 226 -10.04 -27.96 5.81
CA ALA A 226 -11.28 -27.26 6.13
C ALA A 226 -12.32 -27.27 4.99
N ASN A 227 -11.91 -27.62 3.77
CA ASN A 227 -12.76 -27.56 2.58
C ASN A 227 -12.64 -28.85 1.75
N PRO A 228 -13.53 -29.84 1.97
CA PRO A 228 -13.53 -31.10 1.23
C PRO A 228 -13.71 -30.95 -0.29
N GLU A 229 -14.21 -29.80 -0.74
CA GLU A 229 -14.43 -29.45 -2.15
C GLU A 229 -13.13 -29.03 -2.86
N VAL A 230 -12.11 -28.60 -2.10
CA VAL A 230 -10.85 -28.11 -2.66
C VAL A 230 -10.03 -29.26 -3.22
N ARG A 231 -9.42 -29.03 -4.39
CA ARG A 231 -8.45 -29.94 -5.01
C ARG A 231 -7.13 -29.21 -5.19
N VAL A 232 -6.03 -29.94 -5.24
CA VAL A 232 -4.70 -29.37 -5.41
C VAL A 232 -4.02 -30.03 -6.61
N ARG A 233 -3.49 -29.20 -7.51
CA ARG A 233 -2.57 -29.62 -8.57
C ARG A 233 -1.24 -28.92 -8.35
N THR A 234 -0.14 -29.62 -8.55
CA THR A 234 1.19 -29.03 -8.35
C THR A 234 1.88 -28.84 -9.70
N LEU A 235 2.35 -27.61 -9.96
CA LEU A 235 3.31 -27.37 -11.02
C LEU A 235 4.70 -27.65 -10.45
N HIS A 236 5.24 -28.80 -10.82
CA HIS A 236 6.61 -29.16 -10.49
C HIS A 236 7.60 -28.31 -11.28
N ASP A 237 8.71 -27.96 -10.64
CA ASP A 237 9.76 -27.16 -11.26
C ASP A 237 9.26 -25.83 -11.86
N PHE A 238 8.21 -25.24 -11.25
CA PHE A 238 7.70 -23.93 -11.65
C PHE A 238 8.81 -22.87 -11.64
N THR A 239 9.69 -22.98 -10.65
CA THR A 239 11.05 -22.46 -10.68
C THR A 239 12.02 -23.59 -10.33
N THR A 240 13.30 -23.41 -10.65
CA THR A 240 14.33 -24.27 -10.06
C THR A 240 14.41 -23.98 -8.56
N GLY A 241 14.47 -24.99 -7.70
CA GLY A 241 14.71 -24.78 -6.27
C GLY A 241 15.94 -23.91 -5.99
N TYR A 242 15.84 -23.02 -5.02
CA TYR A 242 16.83 -21.98 -4.78
C TYR A 242 16.80 -21.45 -3.34
N HIS A 243 17.90 -20.80 -2.96
CA HIS A 243 18.03 -20.04 -1.73
C HIS A 243 18.36 -18.59 -2.06
N SER A 244 17.75 -17.65 -1.35
CA SER A 244 17.95 -16.23 -1.61
C SER A 244 17.61 -15.42 -0.36
N ARG A 245 17.58 -14.09 -0.49
CA ARG A 245 17.08 -13.18 0.53
C ARG A 245 15.84 -12.42 0.06
N ASN A 246 14.95 -12.09 0.99
CA ASN A 246 13.82 -11.19 0.75
C ASN A 246 14.24 -9.71 0.89
N GLY A 247 13.28 -8.79 0.76
CA GLY A 247 13.53 -7.35 0.84
C GLY A 247 13.87 -6.84 2.25
N GLY A 248 13.63 -7.63 3.29
CA GLY A 248 14.14 -7.38 4.64
C GLY A 248 15.59 -7.83 4.84
N GLY A 249 16.08 -8.71 3.95
CA GLY A 249 17.40 -9.34 4.04
C GLY A 249 17.39 -10.69 4.74
N ASP A 250 16.21 -11.21 5.09
CA ASP A 250 16.03 -12.55 5.64
C ASP A 250 16.30 -13.60 4.58
N ARG A 251 16.94 -14.71 4.96
CA ARG A 251 17.17 -15.83 4.05
C ARG A 251 15.89 -16.63 3.90
N PHE A 252 15.70 -17.22 2.74
CA PHE A 252 14.69 -18.24 2.53
C PHE A 252 15.20 -19.30 1.55
N ILE A 253 14.59 -20.48 1.63
CA ILE A 253 14.82 -21.66 0.80
C ILE A 253 13.46 -22.11 0.26
N THR A 254 13.43 -22.54 -1.02
CA THR A 254 12.25 -23.16 -1.63
C THR A 254 12.67 -24.23 -2.64
N ASP A 255 11.86 -25.28 -2.75
CA ASP A 255 11.94 -26.37 -3.72
C ASP A 255 11.57 -25.92 -5.14
N GLY A 256 10.92 -24.75 -5.27
CA GLY A 256 10.51 -24.15 -6.54
C GLY A 256 9.20 -24.69 -7.12
N ASN A 257 8.49 -25.57 -6.41
CA ASN A 257 7.18 -26.08 -6.80
C ASN A 257 6.06 -25.05 -6.53
N LEU A 258 5.00 -25.11 -7.33
CA LEU A 258 3.82 -24.25 -7.17
C LEU A 258 2.54 -25.09 -7.07
N PRO A 259 2.08 -25.44 -5.86
CA PRO A 259 0.74 -25.96 -5.64
C PRO A 259 -0.31 -24.91 -6.01
N ILE A 260 -1.33 -25.34 -6.75
CA ILE A 260 -2.48 -24.53 -7.15
C ILE A 260 -3.74 -25.17 -6.59
N LEU A 261 -4.42 -24.43 -5.71
CA LEU A 261 -5.68 -24.85 -5.10
C LEU A 261 -6.83 -24.51 -6.05
N ASP A 262 -7.62 -25.50 -6.43
CA ASP A 262 -8.89 -25.30 -7.10
C ASP A 262 -9.99 -25.11 -6.06
N VAL A 263 -10.47 -23.87 -5.92
CA VAL A 263 -11.56 -23.49 -5.00
C VAL A 263 -12.89 -23.28 -5.74
N THR A 264 -12.97 -23.62 -7.03
CA THR A 264 -14.19 -23.43 -7.84
C THR A 264 -15.39 -24.23 -7.32
N GLY A 265 -15.14 -25.32 -6.60
CA GLY A 265 -16.16 -26.13 -5.95
C GLY A 265 -16.66 -25.59 -4.60
N VAL A 266 -16.03 -24.55 -4.04
CA VAL A 266 -16.43 -23.99 -2.74
C VAL A 266 -17.72 -23.19 -2.90
N PRO A 267 -18.80 -23.54 -2.18
CA PRO A 267 -20.09 -22.86 -2.34
C PRO A 267 -20.04 -21.46 -1.75
N LEU A 268 -20.62 -20.51 -2.46
CA LEU A 268 -20.73 -19.13 -2.01
C LEU A 268 -21.77 -19.02 -0.89
N ALA A 269 -21.58 -18.07 0.03
CA ALA A 269 -22.44 -17.90 1.21
C ALA A 269 -23.93 -17.67 0.85
N GLU A 270 -24.24 -17.16 -0.34
CA GLU A 270 -25.62 -17.02 -0.82
C GLU A 270 -26.29 -18.36 -1.16
N GLU A 271 -25.53 -19.36 -1.62
CA GLU A 271 -26.05 -20.70 -1.95
C GLU A 271 -26.21 -21.61 -0.71
N ALA A 272 -25.46 -21.32 0.36
CA ALA A 272 -25.56 -22.05 1.62
C ALA A 272 -26.84 -21.71 2.42
N GLY A 273 -27.45 -20.54 2.15
CA GLY A 273 -28.67 -20.09 2.83
C GLY A 273 -29.97 -20.76 2.38
N ASP A 274 -29.95 -21.48 1.25
CA ASP A 274 -31.17 -22.05 0.63
C ASP A 274 -31.21 -23.59 0.62
N ARG A 275 -30.20 -24.25 1.21
CA ARG A 275 -30.25 -25.69 1.49
C ARG A 275 -30.75 -25.96 2.89
N ALA A 276 -32.06 -26.16 3.01
CA ALA A 276 -32.65 -26.74 4.22
C ALA A 276 -31.98 -28.10 4.55
N PRO A 277 -31.68 -28.39 5.82
CA PRO A 277 -31.10 -29.66 6.22
C PRO A 277 -32.15 -30.76 6.09
N GLY A 278 -32.08 -31.58 5.03
CA GLY A 278 -32.97 -32.75 4.89
C GLY A 278 -33.28 -33.29 3.50
N ALA A 279 -32.64 -32.85 2.41
CA ALA A 279 -32.87 -33.47 1.10
C ALA A 279 -31.85 -34.61 0.84
N PRO A 280 -32.30 -35.84 0.50
CA PRO A 280 -31.40 -36.96 0.28
C PRO A 280 -30.53 -36.75 -0.97
N ALA A 281 -29.28 -37.22 -0.87
CA ALA A 281 -28.29 -37.19 -1.94
C ALA A 281 -28.87 -37.81 -3.23
N ALA A 282 -29.12 -36.97 -4.23
CA ALA A 282 -29.44 -37.43 -5.56
C ALA A 282 -28.15 -37.96 -6.23
N ALA A 283 -28.23 -39.23 -6.62
CA ALA A 283 -27.32 -40.07 -7.37
C ALA A 283 -26.13 -39.42 -8.11
N SER A 284 -24.96 -40.03 -7.90
CA SER A 284 -23.72 -39.85 -8.64
C SER A 284 -23.90 -39.91 -10.16
N PRO A 285 -23.21 -39.06 -10.95
CA PRO A 285 -23.03 -39.31 -12.37
C PRO A 285 -21.91 -40.34 -12.60
N ASP A 286 -22.16 -41.20 -13.59
CA ASP A 286 -21.34 -42.26 -14.18
C ASP A 286 -19.88 -41.82 -14.50
N PRO A 287 -18.83 -42.64 -14.25
CA PRO A 287 -17.45 -42.29 -14.54
C PRO A 287 -17.13 -42.63 -16.01
N GLY A 288 -17.46 -41.73 -16.92
CA GLY A 288 -17.28 -42.02 -18.35
C GLY A 288 -17.55 -40.84 -19.27
N GLY A 289 -16.81 -39.75 -19.13
CA GLY A 289 -16.86 -38.64 -20.08
C GLY A 289 -16.33 -37.36 -19.46
N ALA A 290 -15.09 -37.00 -19.79
CA ALA A 290 -14.59 -35.66 -19.49
C ALA A 290 -15.44 -34.65 -20.28
N PRO A 291 -16.10 -33.67 -19.64
CA PRO A 291 -16.70 -32.57 -20.38
C PRO A 291 -15.56 -31.66 -20.84
N GLU A 292 -15.35 -31.57 -22.15
CA GLU A 292 -14.64 -30.42 -22.72
C GLU A 292 -15.31 -29.14 -22.23
N PRO A 293 -14.56 -28.15 -21.73
CA PRO A 293 -15.15 -26.88 -21.33
C PRO A 293 -15.75 -26.21 -22.58
N PRO A 294 -16.99 -25.71 -22.54
CA PRO A 294 -17.62 -25.10 -23.69
C PRO A 294 -16.81 -23.87 -24.12
N ALA A 295 -16.26 -23.94 -25.33
CA ALA A 295 -15.67 -22.81 -26.01
C ALA A 295 -16.73 -21.71 -26.16
N GLY A 296 -16.49 -20.55 -25.55
CA GLY A 296 -17.29 -19.35 -25.79
C GLY A 296 -18.37 -19.05 -24.76
N ARG A 297 -17.95 -18.83 -23.50
CA ARG A 297 -18.52 -17.80 -22.62
C ARG A 297 -17.59 -17.66 -21.42
N VAL A 298 -16.59 -16.79 -21.55
CA VAL A 298 -15.97 -16.17 -20.37
C VAL A 298 -17.08 -15.30 -19.77
N PRO A 299 -17.60 -15.59 -18.56
CA PRO A 299 -18.53 -14.68 -17.92
C PRO A 299 -17.84 -13.33 -17.85
N ALA A 300 -18.54 -12.26 -18.23
CA ALA A 300 -18.09 -10.89 -18.16
C ALA A 300 -17.96 -10.42 -16.69
N PHE A 301 -17.22 -11.16 -15.86
CA PHE A 301 -16.65 -10.67 -14.62
C PHE A 301 -15.37 -9.92 -14.99
N GLU A 302 -15.59 -8.81 -15.69
CA GLU A 302 -14.56 -7.82 -16.01
C GLU A 302 -13.81 -7.44 -14.74
N THR A 303 -12.53 -7.85 -14.67
CA THR A 303 -11.43 -7.05 -14.14
C THR A 303 -11.67 -6.42 -12.76
N GLN A 304 -11.80 -7.23 -11.71
CA GLN A 304 -11.67 -6.69 -10.34
C GLN A 304 -10.21 -6.80 -9.90
N SER A 305 -9.37 -5.89 -10.40
CA SER A 305 -8.01 -5.64 -9.90
C SER A 305 -8.05 -4.78 -8.62
N ALA A 306 -7.03 -4.87 -7.74
CA ALA A 306 -6.86 -4.08 -6.51
C ALA A 306 -7.08 -2.57 -6.65
N GLU A 307 -6.91 -2.00 -7.85
CA GLU A 307 -7.20 -0.58 -8.12
C GLU A 307 -8.68 -0.21 -7.85
N TYR A 308 -9.57 -1.22 -7.77
CA TYR A 308 -10.99 -1.09 -7.47
C TYR A 308 -11.38 -1.39 -6.02
N LEU A 309 -10.44 -1.84 -5.18
CA LEU A 309 -10.74 -2.31 -3.82
C LEU A 309 -10.35 -1.36 -2.69
N LEU A 310 -9.69 -0.22 -2.97
CA LEU A 310 -9.44 0.81 -1.94
C LEU A 310 -10.77 1.46 -1.52
N GLU A 311 -11.41 0.85 -0.53
CA GLU A 311 -12.66 1.34 0.07
C GLU A 311 -12.40 2.59 0.91
N ARG A 312 -11.20 2.69 1.50
CA ARG A 312 -10.85 3.71 2.49
C ARG A 312 -9.67 4.57 2.04
N VAL A 313 -9.61 5.79 2.58
CA VAL A 313 -8.50 6.72 2.31
C VAL A 313 -7.19 6.10 2.84
N PRO A 314 -6.16 5.92 1.99
CA PRO A 314 -4.90 5.37 2.45
C PRO A 314 -4.25 6.24 3.53
N LEU A 315 -3.42 5.63 4.36
CA LEU A 315 -2.67 6.34 5.41
C LEU A 315 -1.84 7.50 4.84
N SER A 316 -1.17 7.31 3.70
CA SER A 316 -0.34 8.35 3.06
C SER A 316 -1.13 9.62 2.74
N VAL A 317 -2.34 9.48 2.21
CA VAL A 317 -3.23 10.60 1.90
C VAL A 317 -3.72 11.29 3.17
N SER A 318 -4.16 10.51 4.16
CA SER A 318 -4.63 11.05 5.45
C SER A 318 -3.53 11.82 6.18
N VAL A 319 -2.31 11.27 6.22
CA VAL A 319 -1.13 11.89 6.85
C VAL A 319 -0.73 13.16 6.10
N ALA A 320 -0.68 13.14 4.76
CA ALA A 320 -0.35 14.34 3.98
C ALA A 320 -1.31 15.50 4.29
N VAL A 321 -2.61 15.23 4.28
CA VAL A 321 -3.62 16.26 4.55
C VAL A 321 -3.57 16.71 6.02
N GLY A 322 -3.37 15.79 6.97
CA GLY A 322 -3.16 16.14 8.37
C GLY A 322 -1.95 17.05 8.60
N ILE A 323 -0.84 16.78 7.92
CA ILE A 323 0.37 17.60 7.95
C ILE A 323 0.10 19.00 7.37
N ILE A 324 -0.62 19.10 6.26
CA ILE A 324 -0.99 20.40 5.65
C ILE A 324 -1.91 21.19 6.58
N VAL A 325 -2.88 20.55 7.22
CA VAL A 325 -3.76 21.19 8.21
C VAL A 325 -2.94 21.69 9.40
N LEU A 326 -2.04 20.86 9.93
CA LEU A 326 -1.15 21.25 11.02
C LEU A 326 -0.26 22.43 10.62
N GLY A 327 0.37 22.38 9.43
CA GLY A 327 1.18 23.46 8.90
C GLY A 327 0.38 24.77 8.78
N GLY A 328 -0.81 24.72 8.17
CA GLY A 328 -1.66 25.91 8.05
C GLY A 328 -2.15 26.47 9.38
N LEU A 329 -2.40 25.63 10.39
CA LEU A 329 -2.71 26.09 11.75
C LEU A 329 -1.51 26.74 12.42
N LEU A 330 -0.31 26.17 12.26
CA LEU A 330 0.92 26.77 12.78
C LEU A 330 1.21 28.10 12.10
N ASP A 331 1.10 28.20 10.78
CA ASP A 331 1.28 29.44 10.03
C ASP A 331 0.28 30.51 10.49
N LEU A 332 -0.99 30.14 10.73
CA LEU A 332 -1.98 31.06 11.29
C LEU A 332 -1.59 31.53 12.70
N VAL A 333 -1.15 30.63 13.57
CA VAL A 333 -0.70 30.99 14.93
C VAL A 333 0.51 31.92 14.86
N PHE A 334 1.52 31.61 14.04
CA PHE A 334 2.70 32.46 13.89
C PHE A 334 2.33 33.84 13.34
N LEU A 335 1.46 33.91 12.34
CA LEU A 335 0.96 35.18 11.80
C LEU A 335 0.23 36.00 12.87
N LEU A 336 -0.61 35.40 13.72
CA LEU A 336 -1.32 36.11 14.79
C LEU A 336 -0.40 36.55 15.95
N LEU A 337 0.73 35.87 16.11
CA LEU A 337 1.73 36.17 17.13
C LEU A 337 2.81 37.14 16.63
N ASP A 338 2.92 37.35 15.33
CA ASP A 338 3.95 38.19 14.72
C ASP A 338 3.79 39.67 15.16
N PRO A 339 4.80 40.25 15.84
CA PRO A 339 4.80 41.65 16.21
C PRO A 339 4.65 42.60 15.02
N GLU A 340 5.18 42.26 13.84
CA GLU A 340 5.10 43.08 12.63
C GLU A 340 3.66 43.14 12.10
N VAL A 341 2.92 42.03 12.19
CA VAL A 341 1.47 42.00 11.87
C VAL A 341 0.68 42.91 12.79
N ARG A 342 1.03 42.93 14.07
CA ARG A 342 0.36 43.80 15.06
C ARG A 342 0.73 45.27 14.85
N ALA A 343 1.93 45.54 14.34
CA ALA A 343 2.43 46.87 14.03
C ALA A 343 1.91 47.44 12.69
N LEU A 344 1.33 46.62 11.80
CA LEU A 344 0.68 47.07 10.55
C LEU A 344 -0.36 48.19 10.75
N TRP A 345 -0.89 48.34 11.98
CA TRP A 345 -1.89 49.34 12.34
C TRP A 345 -1.28 50.69 12.79
N GLY A 346 0.06 50.84 12.77
CA GLY A 346 0.75 52.07 13.20
C GLY A 346 2.18 52.27 12.71
N GLY A 347 2.67 51.48 11.75
CA GLY A 347 4.02 51.57 11.17
C GLY A 347 4.11 52.44 9.91
N ASP A 348 5.31 52.52 9.31
CA ASP A 348 5.56 53.23 8.06
C ASP A 348 4.74 52.60 6.90
N GLU A 349 4.14 53.42 6.03
CA GLU A 349 3.14 52.95 5.05
C GLU A 349 3.72 51.92 4.08
N LEU A 350 4.98 52.10 3.67
CA LEU A 350 5.59 51.30 2.60
C LEU A 350 6.01 49.90 3.09
N GLU A 351 6.58 49.79 4.30
CA GLU A 351 6.90 48.50 4.93
C GLU A 351 5.62 47.75 5.31
N SER A 352 4.60 48.46 5.79
CA SER A 352 3.30 47.89 6.13
C SER A 352 2.60 47.28 4.91
N ILE A 353 2.64 47.97 3.76
CA ILE A 353 2.09 47.45 2.50
C ILE A 353 2.85 46.22 2.03
N ALA A 354 4.19 46.25 2.08
CA ALA A 354 5.03 45.12 1.65
C ALA A 354 4.77 43.87 2.50
N TYR A 355 4.80 44.01 3.83
CA TYR A 355 4.54 42.92 4.75
C TYR A 355 3.11 42.38 4.59
N GLY A 356 2.10 43.26 4.55
CA GLY A 356 0.70 42.88 4.37
C GLY A 356 0.45 42.11 3.07
N THR A 357 1.16 42.47 2.00
CA THR A 357 1.12 41.75 0.72
C THR A 357 1.68 40.33 0.86
N VAL A 358 2.85 40.16 1.48
CA VAL A 358 3.48 38.84 1.70
C VAL A 358 2.59 37.95 2.57
N ALA A 359 2.07 38.48 3.67
CA ALA A 359 1.15 37.76 4.56
C ALA A 359 -0.13 37.33 3.85
N THR A 360 -0.71 38.19 3.01
CA THR A 360 -1.91 37.87 2.22
C THR A 360 -1.63 36.75 1.21
N ILE A 361 -0.52 36.83 0.48
CA ILE A 361 -0.11 35.80 -0.48
C ILE A 361 0.11 34.47 0.24
N GLY A 362 0.82 34.47 1.38
CA GLY A 362 1.01 33.30 2.21
C GLY A 362 -0.30 32.67 2.66
N GLY A 363 -1.22 33.49 3.19
CA GLY A 363 -2.56 33.03 3.61
C GLY A 363 -3.37 32.43 2.45
N LEU A 364 -3.34 33.04 1.26
CA LEU A 364 -4.01 32.51 0.07
C LEU A 364 -3.42 31.17 -0.37
N LEU A 365 -2.09 31.02 -0.34
CA LEU A 365 -1.41 29.76 -0.64
C LEU A 365 -1.82 28.66 0.35
N THR A 366 -1.87 28.96 1.65
CA THR A 366 -2.32 28.01 2.68
C THR A 366 -3.76 27.59 2.46
N VAL A 367 -4.66 28.53 2.16
CA VAL A 367 -6.06 28.22 1.82
C VAL A 367 -6.16 27.33 0.58
N ALA A 368 -5.38 27.62 -0.46
CA ALA A 368 -5.32 26.80 -1.67
C ALA A 368 -4.84 25.37 -1.37
N GLN A 369 -3.81 25.21 -0.53
CA GLN A 369 -3.32 23.90 -0.10
C GLN A 369 -4.38 23.11 0.67
N LEU A 370 -5.09 23.73 1.62
CA LEU A 370 -6.17 23.09 2.38
C LEU A 370 -7.32 22.65 1.47
N LEU A 371 -7.73 23.52 0.54
CA LEU A 371 -8.79 23.25 -0.42
C LEU A 371 -8.42 22.12 -1.38
N MET A 372 -7.17 22.09 -1.87
CA MET A 372 -6.67 20.96 -2.65
C MET A 372 -6.59 19.68 -1.81
N GLY A 373 -6.13 19.74 -0.56
CA GLY A 373 -6.07 18.60 0.36
C GLY A 373 -7.43 17.95 0.55
N TRP A 374 -8.49 18.75 0.71
CA TRP A 374 -9.86 18.28 0.77
C TRP A 374 -10.30 17.54 -0.51
N PHE A 375 -9.93 18.03 -1.69
CA PHE A 375 -10.21 17.33 -2.95
C PHE A 375 -9.37 16.06 -3.13
N VAL A 376 -8.16 16.01 -2.58
CA VAL A 376 -7.34 14.77 -2.56
C VAL A 376 -7.98 13.70 -1.69
N LEU A 377 -8.53 14.04 -0.51
CA LEU A 377 -9.32 13.09 0.31
C LEU A 377 -10.49 12.49 -0.47
N ARG A 378 -11.01 13.21 -1.47
CA ARG A 378 -12.09 12.72 -2.33
C ARG A 378 -11.59 11.87 -3.51
N GLY A 379 -10.29 11.81 -3.76
CA GLY A 379 -9.69 11.08 -4.89
C GLY A 379 -9.48 11.94 -6.13
N GLY A 380 -9.36 13.27 -5.98
CA GLY A 380 -9.14 14.18 -7.11
C GLY A 380 -7.72 14.09 -7.66
N ARG A 381 -7.55 13.48 -8.85
CA ARG A 381 -6.25 13.39 -9.54
C ARG A 381 -5.60 14.75 -9.80
N ARG A 382 -6.35 15.71 -10.34
CA ARG A 382 -5.84 17.07 -10.61
C ARG A 382 -5.47 17.79 -9.32
N ALA A 383 -6.32 17.68 -8.29
CA ALA A 383 -6.07 18.28 -6.99
C ALA A 383 -4.77 17.77 -6.36
N ARG A 384 -4.49 16.46 -6.47
CA ARG A 384 -3.24 15.87 -5.99
C ARG A 384 -2.02 16.48 -6.69
N VAL A 385 -2.07 16.62 -8.01
CA VAL A 385 -0.96 17.22 -8.77
C VAL A 385 -0.76 18.69 -8.41
N VAL A 386 -1.83 19.48 -8.38
CA VAL A 386 -1.76 20.90 -7.97
C VAL A 386 -1.21 21.04 -6.56
N LEU A 387 -1.65 20.20 -5.62
CA LEU A 387 -1.15 20.23 -4.25
C LEU A 387 0.35 19.92 -4.16
N MET A 388 0.84 18.91 -4.90
CA MET A 388 2.27 18.61 -4.96
C MET A 388 3.07 19.78 -5.54
N VAL A 389 2.55 20.46 -6.56
CA VAL A 389 3.18 21.67 -7.13
C VAL A 389 3.22 22.80 -6.10
N LEU A 390 2.12 23.08 -5.41
CA LEU A 390 2.06 24.12 -4.37
C LEU A 390 3.06 23.85 -3.23
N LEU A 391 3.15 22.60 -2.77
CA LEU A 391 4.13 22.20 -1.76
C LEU A 391 5.56 22.36 -2.27
N PHE A 392 5.84 21.94 -3.50
CA PHE A 392 7.17 22.07 -4.10
C PHE A 392 7.59 23.53 -4.24
N VAL A 393 6.69 24.41 -4.70
CA VAL A 393 6.95 25.86 -4.79
C VAL A 393 7.27 26.45 -3.41
N GLY A 394 6.53 26.04 -2.37
CA GLY A 394 6.82 26.45 -0.99
C GLY A 394 8.20 26.00 -0.51
N ILE A 395 8.54 24.72 -0.72
CA ILE A 395 9.86 24.16 -0.39
C ILE A 395 10.97 24.90 -1.15
N LEU A 396 10.78 25.15 -2.45
CA LEU A 396 11.75 25.84 -3.28
C LEU A 396 11.97 27.28 -2.79
N GLY A 397 10.90 28.00 -2.45
CA GLY A 397 10.99 29.34 -1.86
C GLY A 397 11.80 29.34 -0.56
N THR A 398 11.56 28.38 0.34
CA THR A 398 12.36 28.24 1.56
C THR A 398 13.83 27.90 1.27
N ALA A 399 14.10 27.04 0.29
CA ALA A 399 15.45 26.68 -0.10
C ALA A 399 16.22 27.87 -0.70
N ILE A 400 15.58 28.68 -1.55
CA ILE A 400 16.16 29.91 -2.12
C ILE A 400 16.49 30.91 -0.99
N ASN A 401 15.55 31.17 -0.10
CA ASN A 401 15.77 32.09 1.03
C ASN A 401 16.94 31.67 1.93
N TYR A 402 17.14 30.35 2.07
CA TYR A 402 18.29 29.83 2.80
C TYR A 402 19.61 30.03 2.05
N LEU A 403 19.64 29.77 0.74
CA LEU A 403 20.84 29.90 -0.09
C LEU A 403 21.28 31.37 -0.24
N ASP A 404 20.32 32.28 -0.35
CA ASP A 404 20.56 33.73 -0.47
C ASP A 404 20.87 34.38 0.88
N GLY A 405 20.81 33.62 1.98
CA GLY A 405 21.09 34.11 3.34
C GLY A 405 20.02 35.01 3.92
N THR A 406 18.87 35.17 3.26
CA THR A 406 17.76 36.02 3.71
C THR A 406 17.03 35.42 4.92
N SER A 407 17.05 34.10 5.08
CA SER A 407 16.46 33.42 6.23
C SER A 407 17.32 32.24 6.69
N PRO A 408 17.86 32.26 7.92
CA PRO A 408 18.63 31.13 8.41
C PRO A 408 17.69 29.95 8.73
N LEU A 409 17.91 28.79 8.10
CA LEU A 409 17.20 27.53 8.36
C LEU A 409 17.66 26.86 9.66
N GLN A 410 17.59 27.55 10.80
CA GLN A 410 17.92 26.98 12.12
C GLN A 410 16.80 26.04 12.63
N LEU A 411 16.94 25.48 13.83
CA LEU A 411 15.89 24.69 14.49
C LEU A 411 14.72 25.62 14.94
N ASN A 412 14.05 26.22 13.97
CA ASN A 412 13.01 27.24 14.13
C ASN A 412 11.74 26.86 13.36
N ALA A 413 10.74 27.75 13.40
CA ALA A 413 9.47 27.56 12.69
C ALA A 413 9.66 27.33 11.18
N THR A 414 10.62 28.02 10.54
CA THR A 414 10.89 27.88 9.11
C THR A 414 11.33 26.46 8.74
N LEU A 415 12.26 25.87 9.51
CA LEU A 415 12.68 24.49 9.29
C LEU A 415 11.54 23.50 9.57
N LEU A 416 10.73 23.76 10.60
CA LEU A 416 9.56 22.94 10.91
C LEU A 416 8.56 22.94 9.74
N THR A 417 8.16 24.11 9.24
CA THR A 417 7.23 24.24 8.11
C THR A 417 7.80 23.61 6.84
N ALA A 418 9.10 23.81 6.54
CA ALA A 418 9.76 23.14 5.42
C ALA A 418 9.76 21.61 5.55
N SER A 419 9.99 21.10 6.76
CA SER A 419 9.94 19.67 7.06
C SER A 419 8.54 19.11 6.82
N LEU A 420 7.50 19.79 7.33
CA LEU A 420 6.10 19.41 7.12
C LEU A 420 5.74 19.40 5.63
N MET A 421 6.13 20.42 4.87
CA MET A 421 5.89 20.45 3.42
C MET A 421 6.59 19.29 2.70
N CYS A 422 7.85 18.98 3.04
CA CYS A 422 8.59 17.85 2.48
C CYS A 422 7.89 16.52 2.79
N LEU A 423 7.47 16.30 4.05
CA LEU A 423 6.76 15.09 4.46
C LEU A 423 5.41 14.93 3.75
N ALA A 424 4.65 16.02 3.62
CA ALA A 424 3.39 16.02 2.86
C ALA A 424 3.62 15.68 1.38
N LEU A 425 4.64 16.25 0.75
CA LEU A 425 5.00 15.97 -0.64
C LEU A 425 5.43 14.50 -0.83
N LEU A 426 6.20 13.96 0.11
CA LEU A 426 6.63 12.56 0.11
C LEU A 426 5.47 11.58 0.25
N ALA A 427 4.51 11.90 1.11
CA ALA A 427 3.31 11.12 1.31
C ALA A 427 2.39 11.17 0.08
N LEU A 428 2.21 12.34 -0.54
CA LEU A 428 1.40 12.50 -1.76
C LEU A 428 2.04 11.82 -2.98
N SER A 429 3.36 11.77 -3.07
CA SER A 429 4.08 11.11 -4.17
C SER A 429 4.22 9.58 -4.00
N SER A 430 3.62 8.99 -2.96
CA SER A 430 3.59 7.55 -2.74
C SER A 430 2.72 6.80 -3.77
N GLU A 431 3.01 5.50 -3.96
CA GLU A 431 2.24 4.61 -4.84
C GLU A 431 0.76 4.53 -4.41
N SER A 432 0.51 4.37 -3.11
CA SER A 432 -0.84 4.29 -2.55
C SER A 432 -1.66 5.57 -2.75
N ALA A 433 -1.03 6.75 -2.66
CA ALA A 433 -1.68 8.02 -2.98
C ALA A 433 -1.97 8.15 -4.49
N GLY A 434 -1.09 7.61 -5.34
CA GLY A 434 -1.31 7.51 -6.78
C GLY A 434 -2.48 6.59 -7.13
N ALA A 435 -2.51 5.39 -6.56
CA ALA A 435 -3.59 4.41 -6.74
C ALA A 435 -4.94 4.98 -6.30
N TRP A 436 -4.99 5.66 -5.14
CA TRP A 436 -6.19 6.36 -4.66
C TRP A 436 -6.71 7.42 -5.62
N ALA A 437 -5.81 8.13 -6.32
CA ALA A 437 -6.16 9.15 -7.29
C ALA A 437 -6.57 8.58 -8.66
N ARG A 438 -6.18 7.35 -8.97
CA ARG A 438 -6.52 6.64 -10.22
C ARG A 438 -7.78 5.80 -10.11
N ARG A 439 -8.23 5.47 -8.89
CA ARG A 439 -9.42 4.64 -8.67
C ARG A 439 -10.59 5.12 -9.54
N SER A 440 -11.16 4.21 -10.32
CA SER A 440 -12.38 4.50 -11.05
C SER A 440 -13.52 4.56 -10.03
N ARG A 441 -14.11 5.73 -9.82
CA ARG A 441 -15.33 5.84 -9.02
C ARG A 441 -16.42 5.06 -9.77
N ARG A 442 -16.83 3.89 -9.27
CA ARG A 442 -18.15 3.36 -9.61
C ARG A 442 -19.16 4.49 -9.37
N PRO A 443 -20.07 4.79 -10.32
CA PRO A 443 -21.27 5.53 -9.97
C PRO A 443 -21.88 4.79 -8.79
N ARG A 444 -22.10 5.47 -7.66
CA ARG A 444 -22.92 4.91 -6.58
C ARG A 444 -24.18 4.40 -7.25
N GLY A 445 -24.39 3.08 -7.19
CA GLY A 445 -25.53 2.43 -7.82
C GLY A 445 -26.77 3.24 -7.50
N ARG A 446 -27.48 3.66 -8.55
CA ARG A 446 -28.89 4.04 -8.42
C ARG A 446 -29.55 2.89 -7.65
N GLY A 447 -30.25 3.25 -6.57
CA GLY A 447 -31.06 2.31 -5.82
C GLY A 447 -31.93 1.47 -6.76
N GLU A 448 -32.21 0.27 -6.31
CA GLU A 448 -33.21 -0.69 -6.79
C GLU A 448 -34.09 -0.21 -7.95
N PRO A 449 -34.21 -0.98 -9.05
CA PRO A 449 -35.31 -0.74 -9.96
C PRO A 449 -36.61 -0.89 -9.16
N PRO A 450 -37.56 0.07 -9.25
CA PRO A 450 -38.81 -0.04 -8.52
C PRO A 450 -39.49 -1.35 -8.94
N GLY A 451 -39.75 -2.20 -7.95
CA GLY A 451 -40.36 -3.50 -8.13
C GLY A 451 -41.56 -3.41 -9.07
N GLY A 452 -41.45 -4.11 -10.19
CA GLY A 452 -42.55 -4.31 -11.12
C GLY A 452 -43.66 -5.10 -10.42
N ARG A 453 -44.61 -4.38 -9.81
CA ARG A 453 -45.92 -4.95 -9.48
C ARG A 453 -46.61 -5.33 -10.78
N ARG A 454 -46.47 -6.58 -11.21
CA ARG A 454 -47.47 -7.23 -12.05
C ARG A 454 -48.72 -7.43 -11.21
N SER A 455 -49.66 -6.51 -11.33
CA SER A 455 -51.02 -6.67 -10.83
C SER A 455 -51.74 -7.71 -11.70
N LEU A 456 -52.05 -8.86 -11.11
CA LEU A 456 -53.12 -9.74 -11.53
C LEU A 456 -54.46 -9.00 -11.40
N ARG A 457 -55.06 -8.62 -12.54
CA ARG A 457 -56.50 -8.41 -12.81
C ARG A 457 -56.62 -8.57 -14.33
N ARG A 458 -57.48 -9.38 -14.93
CA ARG A 458 -58.69 -10.09 -14.53
C ARG A 458 -58.81 -11.35 -15.38
#